data_AF-A0A650FQE0-F1
#
_entry.id   AF-A0A650FQE0-F1
#
_cell.length_a   1.000
_cell.length_b   1.000
_cell.length_c   1.000
_cell.angle_alpha   90.00
_cell.angle_beta   90.00
_cell.angle_gamma   90.00
#
_symmetry.space_group_name_H-M   'P 1'
#
loop_
_entity.id
_entity.type
_entity.pdbx_description
1 polymer ?
#
loop_
_entity_poly.entity_id
_entity_poly.type
_entity_poly.pdbx_seq_one_letter_code
_entity_poly.pdbx_strand_id
1 'polypeptide(L)'
;RSLGNYPATANASAATQLANGLVSLGKVSADEAKNPFTGTAMGIFSFPRNSAANKAFAITVGGLTQAQCKTLVTSVGDMFPFINVKEGAFAAVADLGDFETSVADAATGAGVIKSIAPGSANLNLTNITHVEKLCTGTAPFTVAFGNS
;
A
#
# COMPACT_ATOMS: atom_id res chain seq x y z
N ARG A 1 -0.89 16.15 -6.30
CA ARG A 1 -2.15 16.82 -5.91
C ARG A 1 -2.55 17.97 -6.84
N SER A 2 -1.77 19.04 -7.02
CA SER A 2 -2.17 20.20 -7.86
C SER A 2 -2.48 19.86 -9.34
N LEU A 3 -1.88 18.80 -9.88
CA LEU A 3 -2.08 18.35 -11.26
C LEU A 3 -3.36 17.49 -11.46
N GLY A 4 -4.11 17.23 -10.39
CA GLY A 4 -5.37 16.49 -10.45
C GLY A 4 -5.28 14.97 -10.70
N ASN A 5 -4.11 14.44 -11.09
CA ASN A 5 -3.85 12.99 -11.27
C ASN A 5 -2.41 12.64 -10.86
N TYR A 6 -2.15 11.35 -10.67
CA TYR A 6 -0.83 10.76 -10.46
C TYR A 6 -0.32 10.09 -11.76
N PRO A 7 1.00 9.91 -11.96
CA PRO A 7 1.55 9.29 -13.17
C PRO A 7 1.11 7.84 -13.33
N ALA A 8 0.65 7.43 -14.51
CA ALA A 8 0.17 6.07 -14.73
C ALA A 8 1.28 5.01 -14.54
N THR A 9 0.97 3.93 -13.83
CA THR A 9 1.91 2.84 -13.53
C THR A 9 1.26 1.48 -13.75
N ALA A 10 1.26 0.98 -14.98
CA ALA A 10 0.50 -0.22 -15.34
C ALA A 10 0.95 -1.50 -14.60
N ASN A 11 2.21 -1.58 -14.17
CA ASN A 11 2.83 -2.76 -13.58
C ASN A 11 3.94 -2.37 -12.58
N ALA A 12 4.50 -3.37 -11.89
CA ALA A 12 5.57 -3.19 -10.91
C ALA A 12 6.84 -2.51 -11.46
N SER A 13 7.18 -2.73 -12.74
CA SER A 13 8.32 -2.06 -13.37
C SER A 13 8.07 -0.55 -13.50
N ALA A 14 6.88 -0.15 -13.92
CA ALA A 14 6.51 1.26 -13.99
C ALA A 14 6.45 1.90 -12.58
N ALA A 15 6.01 1.14 -11.58
CA ALA A 15 5.95 1.60 -10.20
C ALA A 15 7.33 1.88 -9.59
N THR A 16 8.32 1.03 -9.87
CA THR A 16 9.71 1.25 -9.42
C THR A 16 10.42 2.34 -10.23
N GLN A 17 10.14 2.44 -11.54
CA GLN A 17 10.60 3.56 -12.37
C GLN A 17 10.08 4.91 -11.85
N LEU A 18 8.83 4.97 -11.38
CA LEU A 18 8.29 6.20 -10.78
C LEU A 18 9.06 6.58 -9.51
N ALA A 19 9.34 5.64 -8.62
CA ALA A 19 10.13 5.90 -7.42
C ALA A 19 11.54 6.42 -7.76
N ASN A 20 12.25 5.78 -8.69
CA ASN A 20 13.58 6.20 -9.14
C ASN A 20 13.54 7.56 -9.88
N GLY A 21 12.45 7.85 -10.59
CA GLY A 21 12.21 9.15 -11.21
C GLY A 21 12.08 10.27 -10.18
N LEU A 22 11.39 10.03 -9.07
CA LEU A 22 11.30 11.00 -7.96
C LEU A 22 12.67 11.27 -7.33
N VAL A 23 13.50 10.23 -7.18
CA VAL A 23 14.89 10.37 -6.73
C VAL A 23 15.68 11.25 -7.69
N SER A 24 15.59 10.96 -9.00
CA SER A 24 16.32 11.68 -10.04
C SER A 24 15.92 13.15 -10.14
N LEU A 25 14.68 13.48 -9.78
CA LEU A 25 14.16 14.85 -9.72
C LEU A 25 14.48 15.56 -8.39
N GLY A 26 15.21 14.91 -7.47
CA GLY A 26 15.54 15.43 -6.15
C GLY A 26 14.32 15.64 -5.24
N LYS A 27 13.22 14.91 -5.49
CA LYS A 27 11.99 15.00 -4.65
C LYS A 27 12.11 14.19 -3.37
N VAL A 28 12.90 13.13 -3.42
CA VAL A 28 13.30 12.28 -2.29
C VAL A 28 14.75 11.87 -2.51
N SER A 29 15.47 11.56 -1.45
CA SER A 29 16.80 10.96 -1.51
C SER A 29 16.73 9.50 -1.96
N ALA A 30 17.86 8.98 -2.44
CA ALA A 30 17.95 7.57 -2.84
C ALA A 30 17.67 6.60 -1.68
N ASP A 31 18.01 6.97 -0.44
CA ASP A 31 17.76 6.11 0.72
C ASP A 31 16.29 6.14 1.17
N GLU A 32 15.62 7.29 1.08
CA GLU A 32 14.18 7.41 1.36
C GLU A 32 13.32 6.59 0.37
N ALA A 33 13.78 6.41 -0.86
CA ALA A 33 13.08 5.59 -1.85
C ALA A 33 13.35 4.09 -1.69
N LYS A 34 14.31 3.69 -0.86
CA LYS A 34 14.71 2.30 -0.66
C LYS A 34 13.81 1.61 0.35
N ASN A 35 13.40 0.39 0.03
CA ASN A 35 12.80 -0.51 1.00
C ASN A 35 13.91 -1.01 1.96
N PRO A 36 13.86 -0.66 3.26
CA PRO A 36 14.92 -1.02 4.20
C PRO A 36 15.01 -2.53 4.46
N PHE A 37 13.97 -3.31 4.13
CA PHE A 37 13.93 -4.75 4.34
C PHE A 37 14.53 -5.56 3.18
N THR A 38 14.61 -4.99 1.99
CA THR A 38 15.10 -5.69 0.78
C THR A 38 16.29 -5.01 0.10
N GLY A 39 16.56 -3.74 0.42
CA GLY A 39 17.63 -2.96 -0.21
C GLY A 39 17.31 -2.47 -1.63
N THR A 40 16.12 -2.75 -2.16
CA THR A 40 15.66 -2.30 -3.49
C THR A 40 14.68 -1.14 -3.37
N ALA A 41 14.39 -0.43 -4.46
CA ALA A 41 13.42 0.66 -4.45
C ALA A 41 12.01 0.17 -4.09
N MET A 42 11.29 0.94 -3.28
CA MET A 42 9.85 0.75 -3.09
C MET A 42 9.12 0.99 -4.42
N GLY A 43 8.00 0.29 -4.64
CA GLY A 43 7.10 0.58 -5.74
C GLY A 43 6.15 1.72 -5.39
N ILE A 44 5.85 2.60 -6.34
CA ILE A 44 4.78 3.59 -6.22
C ILE A 44 3.77 3.34 -7.34
N PHE A 45 2.60 2.84 -6.98
CA PHE A 45 1.52 2.65 -7.94
C PHE A 45 0.56 3.84 -7.90
N SER A 46 0.14 4.32 -9.06
CA SER A 46 -1.06 5.13 -9.20
C SER A 46 -2.25 4.23 -9.51
N PHE A 47 -3.37 4.45 -8.82
CA PHE A 47 -4.54 3.58 -8.92
C PHE A 47 -5.86 4.38 -8.85
N PRO A 48 -6.99 3.74 -9.19
CA PRO A 48 -8.28 4.42 -9.23
C PRO A 48 -8.78 4.92 -7.86
N ARG A 49 -9.57 5.99 -7.90
CA ARG A 49 -10.39 6.45 -6.79
C ARG A 49 -11.80 6.73 -7.31
N ASN A 50 -12.81 6.06 -6.75
CA ASN A 50 -14.19 6.15 -7.20
C ASN A 50 -14.31 5.95 -8.72
N SER A 51 -13.67 4.89 -9.23
CA SER A 51 -13.59 4.53 -10.66
C SER A 51 -12.84 5.52 -11.56
N ALA A 52 -12.34 6.65 -11.04
CA ALA A 52 -11.50 7.57 -11.81
C ALA A 52 -10.03 7.13 -11.73
N ALA A 53 -9.45 6.77 -12.89
CA ALA A 53 -8.09 6.26 -12.98
C ALA A 53 -7.03 7.26 -12.47
N ASN A 54 -6.00 6.75 -11.82
CA ASN A 54 -4.82 7.51 -11.35
C ASN A 54 -5.15 8.70 -10.43
N LYS A 55 -6.19 8.58 -9.61
CA LYS A 55 -6.60 9.61 -8.63
C LYS A 55 -6.06 9.35 -7.22
N ALA A 56 -5.53 8.16 -6.97
CA ALA A 56 -4.83 7.82 -5.74
C ALA A 56 -3.45 7.22 -6.07
N PHE A 57 -2.60 7.12 -5.06
CA PHE A 57 -1.31 6.43 -5.16
C PHE A 57 -1.11 5.52 -3.95
N ALA A 58 -0.33 4.46 -4.10
CA ALA A 58 0.08 3.56 -3.04
C ALA A 58 1.58 3.28 -3.10
N ILE A 59 2.24 3.41 -1.96
CA ILE A 59 3.64 3.01 -1.76
C ILE A 59 3.65 1.56 -1.30
N THR A 60 4.31 0.68 -2.06
CA THR A 60 4.36 -0.76 -1.78
C THR A 60 5.68 -1.14 -1.12
N VAL A 61 5.61 -1.75 0.06
CA VAL A 61 6.74 -2.27 0.82
C VAL A 61 6.64 -3.79 0.86
N GLY A 62 7.47 -4.45 0.05
CA GLY A 62 7.45 -5.91 -0.14
C GLY A 62 8.58 -6.65 0.56
N GLY A 63 8.57 -7.97 0.45
CA GLY A 63 9.60 -8.85 1.04
C GLY A 63 9.50 -8.96 2.55
N LEU A 64 8.31 -8.71 3.11
CA LEU A 64 8.10 -8.67 4.56
C LEU A 64 7.81 -10.07 5.10
N THR A 65 8.45 -10.42 6.20
CA THR A 65 7.94 -11.48 7.09
C THR A 65 6.61 -11.05 7.72
N GLN A 66 5.86 -12.01 8.28
CA GLN A 66 4.62 -11.69 9.00
C GLN A 66 4.87 -10.70 10.15
N ALA A 67 5.96 -10.88 10.92
CA ALA A 67 6.31 -9.98 12.02
C ALA A 67 6.59 -8.56 11.53
N GLN A 68 7.39 -8.42 10.46
CA GLN A 68 7.67 -7.10 9.86
C GLN A 68 6.39 -6.46 9.30
N CYS A 69 5.51 -7.23 8.66
CA CYS A 69 4.23 -6.73 8.15
C CYS A 69 3.36 -6.18 9.30
N LYS A 70 3.18 -6.95 10.37
CA LYS A 70 2.43 -6.51 11.57
C LYS A 70 3.02 -5.23 12.15
N THR A 71 4.32 -5.24 12.47
CA THR A 71 5.00 -4.09 13.09
C THR A 71 4.93 -2.85 12.21
N LEU A 72 5.18 -2.98 10.91
CA LEU A 72 5.15 -1.86 9.97
C LEU A 72 3.74 -1.26 9.91
N VAL A 73 2.71 -2.09 9.69
CA VAL A 73 1.31 -1.63 9.62
C VAL A 73 0.90 -0.90 10.90
N THR A 74 1.24 -1.43 12.08
CA THR A 74 0.87 -0.79 13.35
C THR A 74 1.69 0.47 13.66
N SER A 75 2.91 0.60 13.10
CA SER A 75 3.77 1.75 13.35
C SER A 75 3.47 2.95 12.45
N VAL A 76 3.09 2.72 11.19
CA VAL A 76 2.89 3.81 10.21
C VAL A 76 1.47 3.87 9.65
N GLY A 77 0.61 2.90 9.97
CA GLY A 77 -0.74 2.79 9.42
C GLY A 77 -1.63 3.99 9.71
N ASP A 78 -1.39 4.73 10.80
CA ASP A 78 -2.14 5.94 11.13
C ASP A 78 -1.88 7.10 10.16
N MET A 79 -0.72 7.12 9.50
CA MET A 79 -0.37 8.14 8.50
C MET A 79 -1.11 7.95 7.16
N PHE A 80 -1.71 6.78 6.94
CA PHE A 80 -2.31 6.41 5.66
C PHE A 80 -3.81 6.10 5.80
N PRO A 81 -4.66 6.70 4.95
CA PRO A 81 -6.09 6.39 4.90
C PRO A 81 -6.41 5.07 4.18
N PHE A 82 -5.46 4.51 3.41
CA PHE A 82 -5.64 3.25 2.70
C PHE A 82 -4.49 2.28 3.01
N ILE A 83 -4.82 1.04 3.37
CA ILE A 83 -3.84 -0.03 3.63
C ILE A 83 -4.36 -1.32 3.00
N ASN A 84 -3.56 -1.91 2.12
CA ASN A 84 -3.84 -3.21 1.50
C ASN A 84 -2.67 -4.18 1.73
N VAL A 85 -2.94 -5.35 2.29
CA VAL A 85 -1.95 -6.40 2.61
C VAL A 85 -2.12 -7.55 1.63
N LYS A 86 -1.05 -7.91 0.92
CA LYS A 86 -1.06 -8.98 -0.09
C LYS A 86 0.05 -9.99 0.19
N GLU A 87 -0.22 -11.27 -0.03
CA GLU A 87 0.81 -12.31 -0.13
C GLU A 87 1.54 -12.18 -1.48
N GLY A 88 2.87 -12.23 -1.45
CA GLY A 88 3.71 -11.93 -2.61
C GLY A 88 3.74 -10.44 -2.96
N ALA A 89 4.10 -10.13 -4.21
CA ALA A 89 4.21 -8.76 -4.70
C ALA A 89 2.90 -8.26 -5.34
N PHE A 90 2.71 -6.93 -5.33
CA PHE A 90 1.73 -6.29 -6.23
C PHE A 90 2.30 -6.31 -7.65
N ALA A 91 1.65 -7.03 -8.56
CA ALA A 91 2.11 -7.19 -9.93
C ALA A 91 1.43 -6.18 -10.87
N ALA A 92 0.18 -5.81 -10.57
CA ALA A 92 -0.64 -4.93 -11.39
C ALA A 92 -1.45 -3.94 -10.55
N VAL A 93 -1.91 -2.84 -11.17
CA VAL A 93 -2.79 -1.85 -10.52
C VAL A 93 -4.06 -2.49 -9.97
N ALA A 94 -4.59 -3.51 -10.66
CA ALA A 94 -5.81 -4.21 -10.26
C ALA A 94 -5.70 -4.89 -8.88
N ASP A 95 -4.48 -5.24 -8.44
CA ASP A 95 -4.24 -5.83 -7.12
C ASP A 95 -4.59 -4.87 -5.97
N LEU A 96 -4.61 -3.56 -6.23
CA LEU A 96 -4.90 -2.53 -5.23
C LEU A 96 -6.40 -2.31 -5.02
N GLY A 97 -7.25 -2.67 -5.98
CA GLY A 97 -8.65 -2.26 -6.00
C GLY A 97 -8.81 -0.77 -6.31
N ASP A 98 -9.63 -0.09 -5.51
CA ASP A 98 -10.00 1.33 -5.64
C ASP A 98 -9.99 2.01 -4.26
N PHE A 99 -9.37 3.18 -4.20
CA PHE A 99 -9.10 3.90 -2.94
C PHE A 99 -10.36 4.25 -2.14
N GLU A 100 -11.49 4.52 -2.82
CA GLU A 100 -12.71 5.04 -2.20
C GLU A 100 -13.88 4.05 -2.21
N THR A 101 -13.82 3.03 -3.06
CA THR A 101 -14.90 2.04 -3.18
C THR A 101 -14.52 0.64 -2.68
N SER A 102 -13.24 0.38 -2.42
CA SER A 102 -12.83 -0.88 -1.79
C SER A 102 -13.09 -0.85 -0.29
N VAL A 103 -14.13 -1.58 0.13
CA VAL A 103 -14.53 -1.70 1.53
C VAL A 103 -13.48 -2.51 2.28
N ALA A 104 -12.97 -1.95 3.39
CA ALA A 104 -12.00 -2.65 4.21
C ALA A 104 -12.65 -3.72 5.10
N ASP A 105 -11.98 -4.85 5.28
CA ASP A 105 -12.32 -5.86 6.29
C ASP A 105 -11.06 -6.33 7.02
N ALA A 106 -10.70 -5.60 8.07
CA ALA A 106 -9.53 -5.92 8.90
C ALA A 106 -9.67 -7.23 9.68
N ALA A 107 -10.88 -7.79 9.82
CA ALA A 107 -11.09 -9.09 10.48
C ALA A 107 -10.67 -10.27 9.59
N THR A 108 -10.34 -10.04 8.32
CA THR A 108 -9.67 -11.04 7.46
C THR A 108 -8.15 -11.02 7.61
N GLY A 109 -7.57 -9.86 7.94
CA GLY A 109 -6.12 -9.68 8.08
C GLY A 109 -5.33 -9.60 6.77
N ALA A 110 -6.01 -9.63 5.63
CA ALA A 110 -5.44 -9.56 4.28
C ALA A 110 -6.34 -8.70 3.36
N GLY A 111 -5.86 -8.35 2.17
CA GLY A 111 -6.54 -7.41 1.28
C GLY A 111 -6.62 -6.01 1.88
N VAL A 112 -7.66 -5.26 1.53
CA VAL A 112 -7.87 -3.91 2.07
C VAL A 112 -8.31 -4.00 3.53
N ILE A 113 -7.46 -3.53 4.43
CA ILE A 113 -7.70 -3.53 5.90
C ILE A 113 -7.90 -2.12 6.48
N LYS A 114 -7.71 -1.08 5.65
CA LYS A 114 -8.08 0.29 5.96
C LYS A 114 -8.43 1.01 4.66
N SER A 115 -9.55 1.71 4.61
CA SER A 115 -9.91 2.61 3.50
C SER A 115 -10.90 3.69 3.95
N ILE A 116 -11.18 4.64 3.06
CA ILE A 116 -12.22 5.66 3.26
C ILE A 116 -13.61 5.19 2.78
N ALA A 117 -13.71 3.97 2.25
CA ALA A 117 -14.95 3.48 1.67
C ALA A 117 -16.04 3.36 2.75
N PRO A 118 -17.28 3.80 2.48
CA PRO A 118 -18.40 3.61 3.40
C PRO A 118 -18.59 2.13 3.73
N GLY A 119 -18.85 1.83 5.00
CA GLY A 119 -19.03 0.45 5.49
C GLY A 119 -17.73 -0.30 5.79
N SER A 120 -16.57 0.34 5.67
CA SER A 120 -15.28 -0.29 6.00
C SER A 120 -15.13 -0.62 7.47
N ALA A 121 -14.85 -1.89 7.76
CA ALA A 121 -14.38 -2.38 9.06
C ALA A 121 -12.86 -2.20 9.14
N ASN A 122 -12.44 -0.94 9.31
CA ASN A 122 -11.03 -0.56 9.35
C ASN A 122 -10.28 -1.22 10.52
N LEU A 123 -8.96 -1.40 10.35
CA LEU A 123 -8.05 -1.91 11.38
C LEU A 123 -8.25 -1.14 12.69
N ASN A 124 -8.47 -1.88 13.76
CA ASN A 124 -8.71 -1.35 15.10
C ASN A 124 -7.90 -2.17 16.08
N LEU A 125 -6.89 -1.56 16.70
CA LEU A 125 -5.95 -2.24 17.59
C LEU A 125 -6.58 -2.64 18.93
N THR A 126 -7.77 -2.15 19.27
CA THR A 126 -8.53 -2.62 20.43
C THR A 126 -9.33 -3.89 20.15
N ASN A 127 -9.49 -4.28 18.88
CA ASN A 127 -10.14 -5.53 18.50
C ASN A 127 -9.10 -6.65 18.37
N ILE A 128 -9.14 -7.63 19.27
CA ILE A 128 -8.16 -8.72 19.30
C ILE A 128 -8.16 -9.55 18.01
N THR A 129 -9.31 -9.76 17.38
CA THR A 129 -9.41 -10.49 16.11
C THR A 129 -8.63 -9.79 15.00
N HIS A 130 -8.65 -8.45 14.98
CA HIS A 130 -7.88 -7.69 14.00
C HIS A 130 -6.38 -7.82 14.25
N VAL A 131 -5.96 -7.75 15.52
CA VAL A 131 -4.54 -7.87 15.92
C VAL A 131 -3.97 -9.25 15.61
N GLU A 132 -4.70 -10.31 15.96
CA GLU A 132 -4.27 -11.69 15.75
C GLU A 132 -4.13 -12.01 14.26
N LYS A 133 -5.15 -11.65 13.47
CA LYS A 133 -5.23 -11.96 12.05
C LYS A 133 -4.42 -11.05 11.15
N LEU A 134 -3.99 -9.87 11.61
CA LEU A 134 -3.22 -8.94 10.78
C LEU A 134 -2.06 -9.64 10.06
N CYS A 135 -1.96 -9.51 8.74
CA CYS A 135 -0.96 -10.21 7.93
C CYS A 135 -0.98 -11.74 8.11
N THR A 136 -2.17 -12.34 8.25
CA THR A 136 -2.33 -13.80 8.21
C THR A 136 -2.05 -14.32 6.79
N GLY A 137 -1.57 -15.56 6.69
CA GLY A 137 -1.16 -16.18 5.43
C GLY A 137 0.33 -16.54 5.40
N THR A 138 0.85 -16.67 4.18
CA THR A 138 2.20 -17.15 3.85
C THR A 138 3.07 -16.00 3.36
N ALA A 139 4.21 -15.81 4.02
CA ALA A 139 5.22 -14.84 3.61
C ALA A 139 5.85 -15.21 2.24
N PRO A 140 6.42 -14.24 1.50
CA PRO A 140 6.56 -12.83 1.86
C PRO A 140 5.26 -12.04 1.69
N PHE A 141 5.05 -11.03 2.53
CA PHE A 141 3.97 -10.06 2.38
C PHE A 141 4.48 -8.80 1.68
N THR A 142 3.56 -8.14 0.99
CA THR A 142 3.70 -6.74 0.57
C THR A 142 2.55 -5.94 1.13
N VAL A 143 2.87 -4.78 1.71
CA VAL A 143 1.87 -3.83 2.20
C VAL A 143 1.87 -2.60 1.29
N ALA A 144 0.69 -2.21 0.82
CA ALA A 144 0.46 -1.00 0.06
C ALA A 144 -0.17 0.08 0.96
N PHE A 145 0.56 1.18 1.14
CA PHE A 145 0.14 2.36 1.91
C PHE A 145 -0.33 3.46 0.97
N GLY A 146 -1.64 3.72 0.95
CA GLY A 146 -2.27 4.59 -0.05
C GLY A 146 -2.75 5.94 0.46
N ASN A 147 -2.73 6.94 -0.42
CA ASN A 147 -3.27 8.28 -0.21
C ASN A 147 -3.75 8.88 -1.56
N SER A 148 -4.43 10.04 -1.53
CA SER A 148 -4.99 10.71 -2.72
C SER A 148 -4.77 12.22 -2.69
#